data_AF-A0A2H6NF02-F1
#
_entry.id   AF-A0A2H6NF02-F1
#
_cell.length_a   1.000
_cell.length_b   1.000
_cell.length_c   1.000
_cell.angle_alpha   90.00
_cell.angle_beta   90.00
_cell.angle_gamma   90.00
#
_symmetry.space_group_name_H-M   'P 1'
#
loop_
_entity.id
_entity.type
_entity.pdbx_description
1 polymer ?
#
loop_
_entity_poly.entity_id
_entity_poly.type
_entity_poly.pdbx_seq_one_letter_code
_entity_poly.pdbx_strand_id
1 'polypeptide(L)'
;VHGGGLWCFGGNGLPYCESLSTVPAKTVELFCLQALVEHSKIQSHCNKIEANKGLQLLQKLYHLHRDSHKIQRSIIHIIGNMALDERLHASITRAGNSKCICC
;
A
#
# COMPACT_ATOMS: atom_id res chain seq x y z
N VAL A 1 -9.91 -9.41 22.45
CA VAL A 1 -8.46 -9.60 22.28
C VAL A 1 -8.15 -9.85 20.82
N HIS A 2 -7.45 -8.91 20.17
CA HIS A 2 -6.38 -9.13 19.19
C HIS A 2 -5.78 -7.74 18.88
N GLY A 3 -4.65 -7.45 19.55
CA GLY A 3 -3.87 -6.24 19.32
C GLY A 3 -3.07 -6.35 18.02
N GLY A 4 -3.06 -5.29 17.23
CA GLY A 4 -2.18 -5.09 16.09
C GLY A 4 -1.48 -3.75 16.28
N GLY A 5 -0.15 -3.79 16.40
CA GLY A 5 0.68 -2.71 16.92
C GLY A 5 0.57 -1.39 16.15
N LEU A 6 0.41 -0.33 16.92
CA LEU A 6 0.52 1.07 16.53
C LEU A 6 1.99 1.36 16.14
N TRP A 7 2.21 1.73 14.89
CA TRP A 7 3.53 2.17 14.43
C TRP A 7 3.73 3.61 14.89
N CYS A 8 4.42 3.78 16.02
CA CYS A 8 4.77 5.09 16.56
C CYS A 8 6.06 5.58 15.90
N PHE A 9 5.96 6.47 14.91
CA PHE A 9 7.09 7.33 14.54
C PHE A 9 7.24 8.38 15.65
N GLY A 10 8.37 8.34 16.35
CA GLY A 10 8.68 9.20 17.48
C GLY A 10 8.81 10.68 17.10
N GLY A 11 8.21 11.54 17.92
CA GLY A 11 8.32 13.00 17.88
C GLY A 11 7.20 13.64 18.71
N ASN A 12 7.54 14.53 19.64
CA ASN A 12 6.66 15.08 20.68
C ASN A 12 5.30 15.59 20.16
N GLY A 13 4.24 15.10 20.83
CA GLY A 13 2.98 15.80 21.12
C GLY A 13 2.41 16.69 20.03
N LEU A 14 1.73 16.11 19.04
CA LEU A 14 0.75 16.84 18.22
C LEU A 14 -0.67 16.42 18.64
N PRO A 15 -1.64 17.35 18.69
CA PRO A 15 -3.04 17.12 19.09
C PRO A 15 -3.82 16.18 18.14
N TYR A 16 -3.14 15.57 17.17
CA TYR A 16 -3.68 14.58 16.24
C TYR A 16 -4.05 13.25 16.92
N CYS A 17 -3.50 12.98 18.11
CA CYS A 17 -3.72 11.71 18.82
C CYS A 17 -5.18 11.52 19.29
N GLU A 18 -5.91 12.60 19.60
CA GLU A 18 -7.33 12.49 20.01
C GLU A 18 -8.29 12.32 18.83
N SER A 19 -7.93 12.78 17.63
CA SER A 19 -8.78 12.67 16.43
C SER A 19 -8.60 11.37 15.64
N LEU A 20 -7.52 10.60 15.86
CA LEU A 20 -7.34 9.31 15.19
C LEU A 20 -8.41 8.27 15.56
N SER A 21 -9.02 8.42 16.74
CA SER A 21 -10.18 7.62 17.18
C SER A 21 -11.44 7.89 16.35
N THR A 22 -11.58 9.10 15.79
CA THR A 22 -12.77 9.53 15.03
C THR A 22 -12.59 9.43 13.52
N VAL A 23 -11.37 9.24 13.02
CA VAL A 23 -11.10 9.05 11.60
C VAL A 23 -11.47 7.61 11.20
N PRO A 24 -12.40 7.42 10.23
CA PRO A 24 -12.73 6.08 9.76
C PRO A 24 -11.48 5.36 9.25
N ALA A 25 -11.31 4.09 9.60
CA ALA A 25 -10.16 3.27 9.18
C ALA A 25 -9.89 3.34 7.67
N LYS A 26 -10.95 3.45 6.86
CA LYS A 26 -10.90 3.63 5.40
C LYS A 26 -10.20 4.92 4.95
N THR A 27 -10.32 6.00 5.72
CA THR A 27 -9.66 7.28 5.44
C THR A 27 -8.16 7.19 5.72
N VAL A 28 -7.78 6.54 6.83
CA VAL A 28 -6.36 6.27 7.15
C VAL A 28 -5.73 5.39 6.07
N GLU A 29 -6.43 4.33 5.65
CA GLU A 29 -5.95 3.44 4.61
C GLU A 29 -5.73 4.16 3.26
N LEU A 30 -6.68 5.00 2.86
CA LEU A 30 -6.56 5.79 1.63
C LEU A 30 -5.36 6.75 1.70
N PHE A 31 -5.14 7.40 2.85
CA PHE A 31 -3.99 8.28 3.05
C PHE A 31 -2.66 7.50 2.94
N CYS A 32 -2.57 6.35 3.59
CA CYS A 32 -1.41 5.48 3.49
C CYS A 32 -1.15 5.02 2.05
N LEU A 33 -2.19 4.67 1.29
CA LEU A 33 -2.07 4.29 -0.11
C LEU A 33 -1.62 5.46 -0.99
N GLN A 34 -2.10 6.67 -0.74
CA GLN A 34 -1.66 7.87 -1.47
C GLN A 34 -0.19 8.19 -1.20
N ALA A 35 0.26 8.10 0.06
CA ALA A 35 1.67 8.23 0.38
C ALA A 35 2.51 7.15 -0.35
N LEU A 36 2.02 5.91 -0.36
CA LEU A 36 2.71 4.81 -1.01
C LEU A 36 2.78 4.97 -2.54
N VAL A 37 1.78 5.59 -3.18
CA VAL A 37 1.84 6.00 -4.60
C VAL A 37 3.04 6.91 -4.83
N GLU A 38 3.24 7.95 -4.01
CA GLU A 38 4.37 8.87 -4.18
C GLU A 38 5.71 8.19 -3.92
N HIS A 39 5.81 7.35 -2.88
CA HIS A 39 7.03 6.60 -2.61
C HIS A 39 7.38 5.60 -3.72
N SER A 40 6.38 4.97 -4.35
CA SER A 40 6.59 4.00 -5.43
C SER A 40 7.14 4.62 -6.72
N LYS A 41 7.15 5.94 -6.87
CA LYS A 41 7.83 6.61 -8.01
C LYS A 41 9.36 6.55 -7.90
N ILE A 42 9.90 6.23 -6.72
CA ILE A 42 11.34 6.21 -6.45
C ILE A 42 11.81 4.75 -6.46
N GLN A 43 12.67 4.39 -7.41
CA GLN A 43 13.08 3.01 -7.64
C GLN A 43 13.68 2.31 -6.40
N SER A 44 14.50 3.02 -5.60
CA SER A 44 15.06 2.49 -4.37
C SER A 44 13.99 2.17 -3.30
N HIS A 45 12.85 2.86 -3.33
CA HIS A 45 11.71 2.57 -2.46
C HIS A 45 10.93 1.37 -2.95
N CYS A 46 10.79 1.14 -4.26
CA CYS A 46 10.15 -0.06 -4.81
C CYS A 46 10.82 -1.35 -4.30
N ASN A 47 12.14 -1.36 -4.21
CA ASN A 47 12.89 -2.48 -3.62
C ASN A 47 12.53 -2.69 -2.14
N LYS A 48 12.37 -1.62 -1.37
CA LYS A 48 11.92 -1.70 0.03
C LYS A 48 10.48 -2.21 0.12
N ILE A 49 9.59 -1.77 -0.77
CA ILE A 49 8.21 -2.24 -0.82
C ILE A 49 8.18 -3.76 -1.10
N GLU A 50 8.96 -4.23 -2.07
CA GLU A 50 9.06 -5.65 -2.41
C GLU A 50 9.64 -6.49 -1.26
N ALA A 51 10.78 -6.04 -0.69
CA ALA A 51 11.43 -6.73 0.43
C ALA A 51 10.52 -6.86 1.67
N ASN A 52 9.60 -5.91 1.87
CA ASN A 52 8.61 -5.94 2.95
C ASN A 52 7.30 -6.67 2.57
N LYS A 53 7.30 -7.47 1.49
CA LYS A 53 6.11 -8.20 0.99
C LYS A 53 4.93 -7.28 0.62
N GLY A 54 5.24 -6.06 0.18
CA GLY A 54 4.25 -5.05 -0.19
C GLY A 54 3.33 -5.50 -1.32
N LEU A 55 3.84 -6.22 -2.32
CA LEU A 55 3.04 -6.74 -3.44
C LEU A 55 1.93 -7.69 -2.97
N GLN A 56 2.22 -8.59 -2.04
CA GLN A 56 1.25 -9.54 -1.49
C GLN A 56 0.20 -8.82 -0.65
N LEU A 57 0.60 -7.78 0.09
CA LEU A 57 -0.32 -6.96 0.86
C LEU A 57 -1.25 -6.16 -0.06
N LEU A 58 -0.69 -5.49 -1.07
CA LEU A 58 -1.44 -4.73 -2.08
C LEU A 58 -2.47 -5.62 -2.80
N GLN A 59 -2.10 -6.87 -3.13
CA GLN A 59 -3.04 -7.82 -3.72
C GLN A 59 -4.20 -8.15 -2.78
N LYS A 60 -3.94 -8.33 -1.48
CA LYS A 60 -5.00 -8.58 -0.49
C LYS A 60 -5.93 -7.38 -0.34
N LEU A 61 -5.38 -6.17 -0.27
CA LEU A 61 -6.15 -4.93 -0.20
C LEU A 61 -7.00 -4.73 -1.46
N TYR A 62 -6.47 -5.08 -2.64
CA TYR A 62 -7.22 -5.03 -3.89
C TYR A 62 -8.48 -5.92 -3.82
N HIS A 63 -8.37 -7.14 -3.32
CA HIS A 63 -9.52 -8.03 -3.16
C HIS A 63 -10.48 -7.61 -2.02
N LEU A 64 -9.94 -7.03 -0.95
CA LEU A 64 -10.74 -6.56 0.18
C LEU A 64 -11.60 -5.35 -0.20
N HIS A 65 -11.07 -4.45 -1.02
CA HIS A 65 -11.70 -3.17 -1.37
C HIS A 65 -12.22 -3.11 -2.81
N ARG A 66 -12.83 -4.20 -3.28
CA ARG A 66 -13.39 -4.32 -4.65
C ARG A 66 -14.36 -3.20 -5.01
N ASP A 67 -15.13 -2.72 -4.05
CA ASP A 67 -16.15 -1.66 -4.28
C ASP A 67 -15.58 -0.24 -4.20
N SER A 68 -14.27 -0.07 -3.95
CA SER A 68 -13.65 1.25 -3.79
C SER A 68 -12.68 1.56 -4.92
N HIS A 69 -13.19 2.15 -6.01
CA HIS A 69 -12.37 2.55 -7.16
C HIS A 69 -11.18 3.44 -6.79
N LYS A 70 -11.29 4.28 -5.74
CA LYS A 70 -10.17 5.10 -5.26
C LYS A 70 -9.01 4.24 -4.72
N ILE A 71 -9.32 3.23 -3.90
CA ILE A 71 -8.32 2.31 -3.36
C ILE A 71 -7.72 1.45 -4.47
N GLN A 72 -8.58 0.87 -5.33
CA GLN A 72 -8.15 0.06 -6.48
C GLN A 72 -7.17 0.83 -7.37
N ARG A 73 -7.51 2.08 -7.71
CA ARG A 73 -6.67 2.95 -8.55
C ARG A 73 -5.31 3.21 -7.91
N SER A 74 -5.26 3.56 -6.62
CA SER A 74 -3.99 3.77 -5.92
C SER A 74 -3.12 2.51 -5.94
N ILE A 75 -3.71 1.33 -5.70
CA ILE A 75 -2.99 0.05 -5.75
C ILE A 75 -2.43 -0.22 -7.15
N ILE A 76 -3.23 -0.06 -8.19
CA ILE A 76 -2.79 -0.24 -9.59
C ILE A 76 -1.64 0.72 -9.92
N HIS A 77 -1.73 1.99 -9.49
CA HIS A 77 -0.65 2.96 -9.71
C HIS A 77 0.67 2.54 -9.01
N ILE A 78 0.60 2.04 -7.78
CA ILE A 78 1.79 1.56 -7.06
C ILE A 78 2.43 0.40 -7.82
N ILE A 79 1.65 -0.60 -8.21
CA ILE A 79 2.16 -1.76 -8.94
C ILE A 79 2.70 -1.34 -10.32
N GLY A 80 2.02 -0.42 -11.01
CA GLY A 80 2.47 0.14 -12.28
C GLY A 80 3.81 0.86 -12.18
N ASN A 81 4.01 1.67 -11.13
CA ASN A 81 5.30 2.31 -10.89
C ASN A 81 6.40 1.29 -10.58
N MET A 82 6.09 0.24 -9.80
CA MET A 82 7.04 -0.86 -9.54
C MET A 82 7.37 -1.65 -10.81
N ALA A 83 6.44 -1.79 -11.75
CA ALA A 83 6.63 -2.48 -13.02
C ALA A 83 7.57 -1.74 -13.99
N LEU A 84 7.93 -0.49 -13.71
CA LEU A 84 8.98 0.22 -14.45
C LEU A 84 10.38 -0.33 -14.15
N ASP A 85 10.55 -1.12 -13.08
CA ASP A 85 11.79 -1.82 -12.75
C ASP A 85 11.70 -3.30 -13.17
N GLU A 86 12.44 -3.67 -14.20
CA GLU A 86 12.47 -5.04 -14.74
C GLU A 86 12.85 -6.11 -13.69
N ARG A 87 13.66 -5.74 -12.70
CA ARG A 87 14.07 -6.67 -11.63
C ARG A 87 12.89 -7.10 -10.76
N LEU A 88 11.84 -6.28 -10.70
CA LEU A 88 10.65 -6.56 -9.89
C LEU A 88 9.60 -7.37 -10.65
N HIS A 89 9.74 -7.56 -11.98
CA HIS A 89 8.75 -8.25 -12.80
C HIS A 89 8.46 -9.66 -12.29
N ALA A 90 9.49 -10.45 -11.98
CA ALA A 90 9.32 -11.80 -11.44
C ALA A 90 8.52 -11.80 -10.12
N SER A 91 8.76 -10.82 -9.24
CA SER A 91 8.02 -10.69 -7.99
C SER A 91 6.58 -10.22 -8.20
N ILE A 92 6.33 -9.32 -9.16
CA ILE A 92 4.99 -8.87 -9.55
C ILE A 92 4.19 -10.04 -10.10
N THR A 93 4.74 -10.80 -11.06
CA THR A 93 4.09 -11.98 -11.65
C THR A 93 3.76 -13.02 -10.58
N ARG A 94 4.68 -13.28 -9.65
CA ARG A 94 4.49 -14.24 -8.57
C ARG A 94 3.44 -13.81 -7.55
N ALA A 95 3.34 -12.50 -7.27
CA ALA A 95 2.33 -11.97 -6.37
C ALA A 95 0.92 -11.99 -7.00
N GLY A 96 0.83 -11.75 -8.30
CA GLY A 96 -0.43 -11.59 -9.05
C GLY A 96 -1.02 -12.87 -9.65
N ASN A 97 -0.86 -14.05 -9.01
CA ASN A 97 -1.28 -15.34 -9.56
C ASN A 97 -2.68 -15.31 -10.22
N SER A 98 -2.67 -15.26 -11.56
CA SER A 98 -3.73 -15.59 -12.53
C SER A 98 -5.00 -14.73 -12.53
N LYS A 99 -4.85 -13.46 -12.93
CA LYS A 99 -5.71 -12.68 -13.87
C LYS A 99 -5.71 -11.20 -13.47
N CYS A 100 -5.28 -10.36 -14.41
CA CYS A 100 -5.49 -8.91 -14.42
C CYS A 100 -4.77 -8.11 -13.32
N ILE A 101 -3.49 -7.80 -13.55
CA ILE A 101 -2.96 -6.48 -13.14
C ILE A 101 -2.33 -5.72 -14.33
N CYS A 102 -1.93 -6.44 -15.40
CA CYS A 102 -1.33 -5.82 -16.60
C CYS A 102 -1.96 -6.25 -17.94
N CYS A 103 -3.06 -7.01 -17.94
CA CYS A 103 -3.82 -7.38 -19.13
C CYS A 103 -5.32 -7.33 -18.84
#